data_AF-A0A452Z639-F1
#
_entry.id   AF-A0A452Z639-F1
#
_cell.length_a   1.000
_cell.length_b   1.000
_cell.length_c   1.000
_cell.angle_alpha   90.00
_cell.angle_beta   90.00
_cell.angle_gamma   90.00
#
_symmetry.space_group_name_H-M   'P 1'
#
loop_
_entity.id
_entity.type
_entity.pdbx_description
1 polymer ?
#
loop_
_entity_poly.entity_id
_entity_poly.type
_entity_poly.pdbx_seq_one_letter_code
_entity_poly.pdbx_strand_id
1 'polypeptide(L)'
;MSFLPIPLPVVGDIASKLHDQEKPRGNGTTSAAAPIVGTVASRWRELHGENSWKGLLDPLDLHLRATIISYGEMVQATYDGFNTERRSPHCGACFYGHDDLLAGVGVPHHANNYQVTKFVYATSSLPLPESFLLLPLPSLPDVWSRESNWMGYVAVATDEGAAALGRRDIVVAWRGTIKNLEWVNDLDFTPVPAAPVLGSAASQNRFAVVHRGFLSVYTSSNKSSEFTKTSAKEQVSSAPQ
;
A
#
# COMPACT_ATOMS: atom_id res chain seq x y z
N MET A 1 22.66 -33.62 25.67
CA MET A 1 21.48 -34.01 24.87
C MET A 1 21.53 -33.24 23.58
N SER A 2 21.61 -33.97 22.48
CA SER A 2 21.92 -33.49 21.14
C SER A 2 20.68 -32.86 20.52
N PHE A 3 20.79 -31.64 20.00
CA PHE A 3 19.72 -31.01 19.22
C PHE A 3 19.67 -31.66 17.83
N LEU A 4 18.57 -32.36 17.55
CA LEU A 4 18.20 -32.79 16.20
C LEU A 4 17.45 -31.62 15.51
N PRO A 5 17.78 -31.29 14.24
CA PRO A 5 17.00 -30.36 13.45
C PRO A 5 15.69 -31.00 12.97
N ILE A 6 14.57 -30.30 13.15
CA ILE A 6 13.25 -30.67 12.61
C ILE A 6 13.23 -30.29 11.11
N PRO A 7 12.72 -31.16 10.20
CA PRO A 7 12.80 -30.92 8.77
C PRO A 7 11.76 -29.91 8.28
N LEU A 8 12.19 -28.99 7.41
CA LEU A 8 11.31 -28.16 6.59
C LEU A 8 10.53 -29.05 5.60
N PRO A 9 9.22 -28.83 5.39
CA PRO A 9 8.51 -29.50 4.31
C PRO A 9 9.04 -29.01 2.95
N VAL A 10 9.57 -29.96 2.19
CA VAL A 10 9.90 -29.81 0.77
C VAL A 10 8.60 -29.51 0.02
N VAL A 11 8.41 -28.26 -0.40
CA VAL A 11 7.41 -27.92 -1.41
C VAL A 11 7.94 -28.46 -2.74
N GLY A 12 7.38 -29.60 -3.15
CA GLY A 12 7.64 -30.23 -4.42
C GLY A 12 7.25 -29.32 -5.58
N ASP A 13 8.29 -28.90 -6.32
CA ASP A 13 8.41 -29.15 -7.75
C ASP A 13 7.17 -28.87 -8.63
N ILE A 14 6.94 -27.59 -8.90
CA ILE A 14 6.24 -27.11 -10.12
C ILE A 14 7.30 -26.57 -11.09
N ALA A 15 8.41 -27.30 -11.28
CA ALA A 15 9.46 -26.94 -12.24
C ALA A 15 9.71 -28.02 -13.32
N SER A 16 8.95 -29.12 -13.34
CA SER A 16 9.26 -30.28 -14.19
C SER A 16 8.41 -30.44 -15.47
N LYS A 17 7.76 -29.38 -15.98
CA LYS A 17 7.02 -29.45 -17.27
C LYS A 17 7.48 -28.52 -18.40
N LEU A 18 8.74 -28.09 -18.39
CA LEU A 18 9.35 -27.46 -19.57
C LEU A 18 10.59 -28.27 -19.95
N HIS A 19 10.37 -29.39 -20.65
CA HIS A 19 11.42 -30.07 -21.39
C HIS A 19 11.81 -29.19 -22.60
N ASP A 20 13.08 -28.81 -22.60
CA ASP A 20 13.99 -28.74 -23.75
C ASP A 20 13.44 -28.22 -25.07
N GLN A 21 13.59 -26.91 -25.24
CA GLN A 21 14.00 -26.34 -26.52
C GLN A 21 15.21 -25.45 -26.26
N GLU A 22 16.42 -26.02 -26.41
CA GLU A 22 17.65 -25.24 -26.43
C GLU A 22 17.58 -24.24 -27.60
N LYS A 23 17.44 -22.96 -27.25
CA LYS A 23 17.57 -21.85 -28.21
C LYS A 23 19.06 -21.66 -28.52
N PRO A 24 19.47 -21.58 -29.80
CA PRO A 24 20.88 -21.40 -30.13
C PRO A 24 21.39 -20.08 -29.53
N ARG A 25 22.59 -20.13 -28.92
CA ARG A 25 23.32 -18.94 -28.46
C ARG A 25 23.69 -18.08 -29.67
N GLY A 26 22.81 -17.13 -30.00
CA GLY A 26 23.06 -16.08 -30.98
C GLY A 26 24.10 -15.09 -30.44
N ASN A 27 25.04 -14.71 -31.32
CA ASN A 27 26.12 -13.76 -31.05
C ASN A 27 25.66 -12.52 -30.28
N GLY A 28 26.45 -12.16 -29.28
CA GLY A 28 26.30 -10.96 -28.47
C GLY A 28 26.28 -9.72 -29.35
N THR A 29 25.08 -9.24 -29.63
CA THR A 29 24.84 -7.85 -29.98
C THR A 29 24.31 -7.24 -28.71
N THR A 30 25.12 -6.43 -28.04
CA THR A 30 24.68 -5.57 -26.94
C THR A 30 23.47 -4.80 -27.44
N SER A 31 22.26 -5.19 -27.00
CA SER A 31 21.06 -4.42 -27.30
C SER A 31 21.26 -3.09 -26.59
N ALA A 32 21.62 -2.06 -27.36
CA ALA A 32 21.66 -0.71 -26.85
C ALA A 32 20.29 -0.41 -26.24
N ALA A 33 20.26 -0.06 -24.95
CA ALA A 33 19.03 0.40 -24.31
C ALA A 33 18.40 1.45 -25.23
N ALA A 34 17.13 1.24 -25.58
CA ALA A 34 16.42 2.19 -26.44
C ALA A 34 16.56 3.59 -25.84
N PRO A 35 16.83 4.63 -26.67
CA PRO A 35 17.02 5.97 -26.15
C PRO A 35 15.79 6.39 -25.34
N ILE A 36 16.03 6.94 -24.15
CA ILE A 36 14.95 7.45 -23.30
C ILE A 36 14.44 8.72 -23.98
N VAL A 37 13.34 8.58 -24.70
CA VAL A 37 12.66 9.71 -25.34
C VAL A 37 11.64 10.29 -24.36
N GLY A 38 11.56 11.61 -24.28
CA GLY A 38 10.57 12.33 -23.47
C GLY A 38 10.95 12.53 -22.00
N THR A 39 10.03 13.12 -21.25
CA THR A 39 10.12 13.34 -19.80
C THR A 39 8.98 12.61 -19.08
N VAL A 40 9.04 12.52 -17.75
CA VAL A 40 7.91 12.01 -16.94
C VAL A 40 6.62 12.77 -17.26
N ALA A 41 6.69 14.10 -17.34
CA ALA A 41 5.54 14.95 -17.66
C ALA A 41 4.93 14.65 -19.03
N SER A 42 5.74 14.46 -20.08
CA SER A 42 5.21 14.16 -21.41
C SER A 42 4.71 12.73 -21.58
N ARG A 43 5.20 11.80 -20.74
CA ARG A 43 4.92 10.35 -20.84
C ARG A 43 4.03 9.80 -19.73
N TRP A 44 3.45 10.67 -18.90
CA TRP A 44 2.80 10.23 -17.67
C TRP A 44 1.73 9.16 -17.89
N ARG A 45 0.94 9.23 -18.96
CA ARG A 45 -0.11 8.24 -19.25
C ARG A 45 0.47 6.85 -19.47
N GLU A 46 1.54 6.79 -20.27
CA GLU A 46 2.28 5.56 -20.57
C GLU A 46 2.91 4.97 -19.29
N LEU A 47 3.58 5.82 -18.49
CA LEU A 47 4.18 5.44 -17.22
C LEU A 47 3.15 4.98 -16.18
N HIS A 48 1.90 5.42 -16.31
CA HIS A 48 0.76 5.03 -15.50
C HIS A 48 -0.09 3.90 -16.11
N GLY A 49 0.45 3.20 -17.10
CA GLY A 49 -0.12 1.93 -17.57
C GLY A 49 -1.21 2.06 -18.62
N GLU A 50 -1.34 3.21 -19.31
CA GLU A 50 -2.29 3.38 -20.43
C GLU A 50 -2.22 2.21 -21.44
N ASN A 51 -1.01 1.70 -21.69
CA ASN A 51 -0.76 0.55 -22.56
C ASN A 51 -0.22 -0.67 -21.80
N SER A 52 -0.65 -0.88 -20.55
CA SER A 52 -0.24 -1.99 -19.68
C SER A 52 1.29 -2.14 -19.56
N TRP A 53 2.01 -1.01 -19.54
CA TRP A 53 3.48 -0.95 -19.51
C TRP A 53 4.19 -1.79 -20.59
N LYS A 54 3.54 -2.04 -21.73
CA LYS A 54 4.10 -2.82 -22.84
C LYS A 54 5.43 -2.22 -23.30
N GLY A 55 6.50 -3.01 -23.25
CA GLY A 55 7.84 -2.60 -23.67
C GLY A 55 8.60 -1.74 -22.64
N LEU A 56 8.04 -1.51 -21.45
CA LEU A 56 8.69 -0.71 -20.40
C LEU A 56 9.28 -1.55 -19.25
N LEU A 57 9.02 -2.85 -19.20
CA LEU A 57 9.39 -3.71 -18.07
C LEU A 57 10.69 -4.50 -18.29
N ASP A 58 11.02 -4.85 -19.53
CA ASP A 58 12.22 -5.63 -19.87
C ASP A 58 12.84 -5.14 -21.21
N PRO A 59 13.93 -4.34 -21.16
CA PRO A 59 14.53 -3.78 -19.94
C PRO A 59 13.61 -2.74 -19.27
N LEU A 60 13.76 -2.56 -17.96
CA LEU A 60 12.96 -1.59 -17.21
C LEU A 60 13.30 -0.15 -17.63
N ASP A 61 12.30 0.56 -18.17
CA ASP A 61 12.40 1.98 -18.52
C ASP A 61 12.79 2.81 -17.29
N LEU A 62 13.78 3.71 -17.43
CA LEU A 62 14.32 4.45 -16.28
C LEU A 62 13.32 5.45 -15.68
N HIS A 63 12.43 6.02 -16.49
CA HIS A 63 11.36 6.87 -15.97
C HIS A 63 10.32 6.02 -15.24
N LEU A 64 9.96 4.85 -15.78
CA LEU A 64 9.07 3.93 -15.08
C LEU A 64 9.66 3.47 -13.74
N ARG A 65 10.96 3.13 -13.71
CA ARG A 65 11.67 2.81 -12.47
C ARG A 65 11.58 3.93 -11.45
N ALA A 66 11.85 5.17 -11.86
CA ALA A 66 11.79 6.34 -10.98
C ALA A 66 10.35 6.59 -10.48
N THR A 67 9.35 6.43 -11.34
CA THR A 67 7.94 6.53 -10.97
C THR A 67 7.54 5.47 -9.95
N ILE A 68 7.91 4.21 -10.14
CA ILE A 68 7.63 3.11 -9.20
C ILE A 68 8.26 3.39 -7.84
N ILE A 69 9.54 3.81 -7.82
CA ILE A 69 10.25 4.14 -6.57
C ILE A 69 9.55 5.30 -5.85
N SER A 70 9.18 6.36 -6.58
CA SER A 70 8.46 7.52 -6.03
C SER A 70 7.16 7.13 -5.31
N TYR A 71 6.31 6.31 -5.93
CA TYR A 71 5.10 5.80 -5.27
C TYR A 71 5.43 4.86 -4.10
N GLY A 72 6.48 4.05 -4.22
CA GLY A 72 6.97 3.20 -3.13
C GLY A 72 7.41 3.99 -1.90
N GLU A 73 8.08 5.12 -2.08
CA GLU A 73 8.49 6.03 -0.99
C GLU A 73 7.28 6.65 -0.28
N MET A 74 6.23 7.03 -1.02
CA MET A 74 4.97 7.50 -0.41
C MET A 74 4.26 6.40 0.38
N VAL A 75 4.33 5.15 -0.04
CA VAL A 75 3.86 4.03 0.78
C VAL A 75 4.77 3.83 2.00
N GLN A 76 6.09 3.93 1.85
CA GLN A 76 7.04 3.78 2.95
C GLN A 76 6.86 4.85 4.04
N ALA A 77 6.50 6.08 3.66
CA ALA A 77 6.13 7.15 4.59
C ALA A 77 5.00 6.74 5.56
N THR A 78 4.11 5.83 5.15
CA THR A 78 3.09 5.29 6.04
C THR A 78 3.61 4.34 7.11
N TYR A 79 4.77 3.72 6.91
CA TYR A 79 5.41 2.90 7.94
C TYR A 79 6.26 3.78 8.86
N ASP A 80 7.02 4.70 8.29
CA ASP A 80 7.94 5.55 9.03
C ASP A 80 7.20 6.57 9.91
N GLY A 81 6.01 7.00 9.48
CA GLY A 81 5.12 7.87 10.28
C GLY A 81 4.31 7.14 11.35
N PHE A 82 4.25 5.80 11.35
CA PHE A 82 3.34 5.04 12.19
C PHE A 82 3.95 4.66 13.56
N ASN A 83 3.24 4.99 14.64
CA ASN A 83 3.71 4.72 15.99
C ASN A 83 3.46 3.26 16.41
N THR A 84 4.53 2.48 16.51
CA THR A 84 4.51 1.07 16.93
C THR A 84 4.76 0.84 18.42
N GLU A 85 5.01 1.89 19.21
CA GLU A 85 5.30 1.77 20.64
C GLU A 85 4.02 1.59 21.45
N ARG A 86 3.69 0.35 21.83
CA ARG A 86 2.46 0.01 22.58
C ARG A 86 2.36 0.67 23.95
N ARG A 87 3.48 1.10 24.54
CA ARG A 87 3.50 1.84 25.81
C ARG A 87 3.18 3.33 25.64
N SER A 88 3.10 3.81 24.39
CA SER A 88 2.67 5.16 24.08
C SER A 88 1.13 5.27 24.11
N PRO A 89 0.56 6.36 24.69
CA PRO A 89 -0.87 6.65 24.56
C PRO A 89 -1.28 6.96 23.12
N HIS A 90 -0.32 7.14 22.20
CA HIS A 90 -0.50 7.37 20.76
C HIS A 90 -0.13 6.16 19.89
N CYS A 91 0.03 4.96 20.48
CA CYS A 91 0.25 3.73 19.71
C CYS A 91 -0.82 3.56 18.63
N GLY A 92 -0.40 3.33 17.39
CA GLY A 92 -1.31 3.19 16.26
C GLY A 92 -1.68 4.49 15.55
N ALA A 93 -1.24 5.66 16.05
CA ALA A 93 -1.40 6.95 15.38
C ALA A 93 -0.21 7.28 14.45
N CYS A 94 -0.31 8.40 13.74
CA CYS A 94 0.82 9.02 13.05
C CYS A 94 1.64 9.89 14.04
N PHE A 95 2.97 9.91 13.91
CA PHE A 95 3.84 10.82 14.68
C PHE A 95 3.72 12.28 14.25
N TYR A 96 3.29 12.52 13.01
CA TYR A 96 3.33 13.83 12.36
C TYR A 96 1.93 14.37 12.07
N GLY A 97 1.82 15.70 11.97
CA GLY A 97 0.67 16.35 11.34
C GLY A 97 0.71 16.21 9.82
N HIS A 98 -0.34 16.68 9.15
CA HIS A 98 -0.43 16.63 7.68
C HIS A 98 0.76 17.33 7.02
N ASP A 99 1.04 18.58 7.41
CA ASP A 99 2.07 19.41 6.78
C ASP A 99 3.50 18.90 7.01
N ASP A 100 3.70 18.16 8.10
CA ASP A 100 5.03 17.70 8.52
C ASP A 100 5.34 16.27 8.08
N LEU A 101 4.34 15.46 7.68
CA LEU A 101 4.54 14.02 7.46
C LEU A 101 5.66 13.72 6.46
N LEU A 102 5.57 14.28 5.24
CA LEU A 102 6.52 13.94 4.16
C LEU A 102 7.94 14.45 4.44
N ALA A 103 8.06 15.63 5.06
CA ALA A 103 9.35 16.17 5.46
C ALA A 103 9.93 15.38 6.65
N GLY A 104 9.09 15.08 7.64
CA GLY A 104 9.45 14.45 8.90
C GLY A 104 9.94 13.02 8.76
N VAL A 105 9.42 12.25 7.79
CA VAL A 105 9.87 10.88 7.49
C VAL A 105 11.03 10.81 6.50
N GLY A 106 11.61 11.97 6.11
CA GLY A 106 12.81 11.99 5.28
C GLY A 106 12.57 11.77 3.79
N VAL A 107 11.38 12.11 3.27
CA VAL A 107 11.09 12.17 1.82
C VAL A 107 10.91 13.61 1.31
N PRO A 108 11.91 14.50 1.48
CA PRO A 108 11.77 15.94 1.24
C PRO A 108 11.45 16.30 -0.21
N HIS A 109 11.86 15.45 -1.17
CA HIS A 109 11.50 15.64 -2.58
C HIS A 109 9.98 15.52 -2.81
N HIS A 110 9.28 14.67 -2.04
CA HIS A 110 7.82 14.60 -2.08
C HIS A 110 7.19 15.75 -1.30
N ALA A 111 7.79 16.19 -0.20
CA ALA A 111 7.28 17.30 0.61
C ALA A 111 7.13 18.63 -0.17
N ASN A 112 7.98 18.87 -1.17
CA ASN A 112 7.86 20.04 -2.04
C ASN A 112 6.85 19.86 -3.19
N ASN A 113 6.58 18.62 -3.57
CA ASN A 113 5.77 18.28 -4.75
C ASN A 113 4.36 17.81 -4.41
N TYR A 114 4.08 17.50 -3.14
CA TYR A 114 2.80 17.00 -2.65
C TYR A 114 2.46 17.64 -1.31
N GLN A 115 1.20 18.00 -1.14
CA GLN A 115 0.62 18.38 0.13
C GLN A 115 -0.29 17.26 0.64
N VAL A 116 -0.08 16.81 1.87
CA VAL A 116 -1.01 15.88 2.54
C VAL A 116 -2.27 16.66 2.93
N THR A 117 -3.42 16.24 2.42
CA THR A 117 -4.69 16.94 2.65
C THR A 117 -5.58 16.23 3.67
N LYS A 118 -5.36 14.93 3.89
CA LYS A 118 -6.20 14.13 4.78
C LYS A 118 -5.49 12.90 5.31
N PHE A 119 -5.63 12.63 6.61
CA PHE A 119 -5.35 11.30 7.16
C PHE A 119 -6.56 10.37 7.06
N VAL A 120 -6.25 9.08 6.85
CA VAL A 120 -7.22 8.00 6.77
C VAL A 120 -7.05 7.11 7.99
N TYR A 121 -8.16 6.84 8.66
CA TYR A 121 -8.21 5.97 9.83
C TYR A 121 -9.11 4.76 9.54
N ALA A 122 -8.77 3.63 10.14
CA ALA A 122 -9.56 2.41 9.98
C ALA A 122 -9.74 1.68 11.30
N THR A 123 -10.83 0.93 11.38
CA THR A 123 -11.17 -0.01 12.45
C THR A 123 -11.65 -1.32 11.80
N SER A 124 -11.93 -2.35 12.59
CA SER A 124 -12.45 -3.62 12.09
C SER A 124 -13.55 -4.14 12.99
N SER A 125 -14.63 -4.62 12.37
CA SER A 125 -15.69 -5.39 13.04
C SER A 125 -15.29 -6.82 13.38
N LEU A 126 -14.11 -7.25 12.93
CA LEU A 126 -13.55 -8.57 13.17
C LEU A 126 -12.36 -8.42 14.12
N PRO A 127 -12.09 -9.43 14.98
CA PRO A 127 -10.80 -9.51 15.64
C PRO A 127 -9.72 -9.70 14.57
N LEU A 128 -8.71 -8.83 14.57
CA LEU A 128 -7.57 -8.91 13.66
C LEU A 128 -6.26 -9.07 14.47
N PRO A 129 -5.24 -9.73 13.89
CA PRO A 129 -3.92 -9.76 14.49
C PRO A 129 -3.34 -8.35 14.70
N GLU A 130 -2.44 -8.21 15.67
CA GLU A 130 -1.76 -6.94 15.97
C GLU A 130 -0.96 -6.39 14.77
N SER A 131 -0.60 -7.25 13.80
CA SER A 131 0.04 -6.83 12.55
C SER A 131 -0.86 -5.96 11.65
N PHE A 132 -2.17 -5.94 11.88
CA PHE A 132 -3.15 -5.13 11.13
C PHE A 132 -3.63 -3.91 11.91
N LEU A 133 -4.03 -4.10 13.17
CA LEU A 133 -4.48 -3.05 14.07
C LEU A 133 -3.69 -3.17 15.37
N LEU A 134 -2.71 -2.28 15.54
CA LEU A 134 -1.88 -2.23 16.73
C LEU A 134 -2.43 -1.20 17.70
N LEU A 135 -2.90 -1.69 18.85
CA LEU A 135 -3.55 -0.88 19.86
C LEU A 135 -2.64 -0.68 21.10
N PRO A 136 -2.78 0.46 21.81
CA PRO A 136 -2.06 0.70 23.07
C PRO A 136 -2.31 -0.40 24.11
N LEU A 137 -1.39 -0.57 25.05
CA LEU A 137 -1.58 -1.53 26.15
C LEU A 137 -2.91 -1.28 26.90
N PRO A 138 -3.67 -2.34 27.26
CA PRO A 138 -4.95 -2.19 27.97
C PRO A 138 -4.84 -1.43 29.30
N SER A 139 -3.68 -1.50 29.96
CA SER A 139 -3.42 -0.86 31.26
C SER A 139 -3.17 0.64 31.20
N LEU A 140 -2.92 1.23 30.01
CA LEU A 140 -2.68 2.67 29.89
C LEU A 140 -3.99 3.43 30.03
N PRO A 141 -4.13 4.42 30.93
CA PRO A 141 -5.27 5.33 30.88
C PRO A 141 -5.16 6.31 29.71
N ASP A 142 -6.26 6.97 29.34
CA ASP A 142 -6.30 8.16 28.47
C ASP A 142 -5.54 8.03 27.13
N VAL A 143 -5.83 6.96 26.38
CA VAL A 143 -5.24 6.73 25.06
C VAL A 143 -6.05 7.37 23.94
N TRP A 144 -5.41 7.66 22.81
CA TRP A 144 -6.08 8.31 21.67
C TRP A 144 -7.17 7.45 21.03
N SER A 145 -7.00 6.12 20.97
CA SER A 145 -7.99 5.19 20.45
C SER A 145 -7.80 3.78 21.01
N ARG A 146 -8.91 3.04 21.10
CA ARG A 146 -8.98 1.64 21.55
C ARG A 146 -9.40 0.66 20.47
N GLU A 147 -9.61 1.14 19.25
CA GLU A 147 -10.18 0.35 18.17
C GLU A 147 -9.74 0.79 16.77
N SER A 148 -9.05 1.92 16.68
CA SER A 148 -8.68 2.52 15.39
C SER A 148 -7.18 2.70 15.30
N ASN A 149 -6.69 2.58 14.07
CA ASN A 149 -5.34 2.97 13.71
C ASN A 149 -5.39 4.04 12.62
N TRP A 150 -4.36 4.87 12.59
CA TRP A 150 -3.96 5.54 11.36
C TRP A 150 -3.60 4.48 10.31
N MET A 151 -4.18 4.63 9.13
CA MET A 151 -4.14 3.65 8.04
C MET A 151 -3.54 4.22 6.76
N GLY A 152 -3.23 5.52 6.74
CA GLY A 152 -2.61 6.15 5.58
C GLY A 152 -3.07 7.59 5.40
N TYR A 153 -2.88 8.12 4.20
CA TYR A 153 -3.16 9.51 3.90
C TYR A 153 -3.52 9.74 2.43
N VAL A 154 -4.14 10.89 2.18
CA VAL A 154 -4.36 11.45 0.85
C VAL A 154 -3.44 12.65 0.67
N ALA A 155 -2.74 12.71 -0.45
CA ALA A 155 -1.90 13.83 -0.83
C ALA A 155 -2.20 14.28 -2.27
N VAL A 156 -2.08 15.58 -2.51
CA VAL A 156 -2.34 16.20 -3.81
C VAL A 156 -1.08 16.90 -4.27
N ALA A 157 -0.71 16.74 -5.53
CA ALA A 157 0.46 17.40 -6.08
C ALA A 157 0.33 18.93 -5.97
N THR A 158 1.39 19.61 -5.53
CA THR A 158 1.52 21.07 -5.57
C THR A 158 1.59 21.57 -7.02
N ASP A 159 1.59 22.88 -7.27
CA ASP A 159 1.67 23.41 -8.63
C ASP A 159 3.00 23.02 -9.30
N GLU A 160 4.08 23.05 -8.51
CA GLU A 160 5.40 22.60 -8.89
C GLU A 160 5.41 21.09 -9.19
N GLY A 161 4.81 20.29 -8.30
CA GLY A 161 4.67 18.85 -8.51
C GLY A 161 3.85 18.52 -9.76
N ALA A 162 2.76 19.24 -9.99
CA ALA A 162 1.90 19.03 -11.14
C ALA A 162 2.60 19.38 -12.46
N ALA A 163 3.41 20.44 -12.47
CA ALA A 163 4.25 20.78 -13.63
C ALA A 163 5.29 19.68 -13.91
N ALA A 164 5.95 19.16 -12.86
CA ALA A 164 6.93 18.08 -13.00
C ALA A 164 6.31 16.74 -13.45
N LEU A 165 5.08 16.46 -13.04
CA LEU A 165 4.34 15.23 -13.35
C LEU A 165 3.50 15.32 -14.64
N GLY A 166 3.33 16.52 -15.19
CA GLY A 166 2.48 16.82 -16.34
C GLY A 166 0.97 16.74 -16.06
N ARG A 167 0.56 16.70 -14.77
CA ARG A 167 -0.82 16.53 -14.30
C ARG A 167 -0.94 16.82 -12.81
N ARG A 168 -2.15 17.13 -12.32
CA ARG A 168 -2.46 17.14 -10.89
C ARG A 168 -2.65 15.70 -10.41
N ASP A 169 -1.63 15.15 -9.77
CA ASP A 169 -1.67 13.79 -9.25
C ASP A 169 -2.27 13.77 -7.83
N ILE A 170 -3.22 12.87 -7.58
CA ILE A 170 -3.81 12.64 -6.25
C ILE A 170 -3.42 11.24 -5.82
N VAL A 171 -2.75 11.15 -4.67
CA VAL A 171 -2.22 9.90 -4.13
C VAL A 171 -3.00 9.52 -2.89
N VAL A 172 -3.42 8.26 -2.84
CA VAL A 172 -3.94 7.63 -1.62
C VAL A 172 -2.93 6.57 -1.20
N ALA A 173 -2.13 6.89 -0.19
CA ALA A 173 -1.12 5.98 0.35
C ALA A 173 -1.73 5.19 1.50
N TRP A 174 -1.73 3.86 1.38
CA TRP A 174 -2.24 2.94 2.39
C TRP A 174 -1.09 2.26 3.13
N ARG A 175 -1.23 2.19 4.45
CA ARG A 175 -0.34 1.43 5.32
C ARG A 175 -0.68 -0.06 5.23
N GLY A 176 0.34 -0.91 5.10
CA GLY A 176 0.19 -2.37 5.07
C GLY A 176 0.30 -3.03 6.44
N THR A 177 0.85 -4.24 6.50
CA THR A 177 1.02 -4.95 7.77
C THR A 177 2.28 -4.49 8.51
N ILE A 178 2.19 -4.33 9.82
CA ILE A 178 3.36 -4.13 10.67
C ILE A 178 4.15 -5.43 10.62
N LYS A 179 5.40 -5.38 10.15
CA LYS A 179 6.24 -6.55 9.83
C LYS A 179 6.19 -7.58 10.97
N ASN A 180 5.55 -8.71 10.68
CA ASN A 180 5.66 -9.93 11.49
C ASN A 180 5.55 -11.10 10.53
N LEU A 181 6.63 -11.83 10.25
CA LEU A 181 6.58 -13.01 9.37
C LEU A 181 5.56 -14.06 9.86
N GLU A 182 5.19 -14.00 11.14
CA GLU A 182 4.15 -14.81 11.77
C GLU A 182 2.72 -14.47 11.33
N TRP A 183 2.43 -13.29 10.76
CA TRP A 183 1.04 -12.94 10.38
C TRP A 183 0.43 -13.94 9.40
N VAL A 184 1.26 -14.59 8.58
CA VAL A 184 0.81 -15.58 7.60
C VAL A 184 0.13 -16.77 8.29
N ASN A 185 0.54 -17.10 9.52
CA ASN A 185 -0.02 -18.20 10.30
C ASN A 185 -1.38 -17.84 10.93
N ASP A 186 -1.61 -16.56 11.23
CA ASP A 186 -2.83 -16.07 11.89
C ASP A 186 -3.88 -15.54 10.91
N LEU A 187 -3.56 -15.53 9.60
CA LEU A 187 -4.48 -15.00 8.61
C LEU A 187 -5.61 -15.97 8.28
N ASP A 188 -6.81 -15.46 8.52
CA ASP A 188 -8.01 -15.98 7.92
C ASP A 188 -8.17 -15.46 6.47
N PHE A 189 -7.80 -16.30 5.52
CA PHE A 189 -7.92 -16.04 4.08
C PHE A 189 -9.33 -16.24 3.52
N THR A 190 -10.37 -16.27 4.36
CA THR A 190 -11.76 -16.50 3.92
C THR A 190 -12.17 -15.49 2.84
N PRO A 191 -12.52 -15.94 1.63
CA PRO A 191 -13.10 -15.09 0.61
C PRO A 191 -14.56 -14.78 0.95
N VAL A 192 -14.96 -13.52 0.78
CA VAL A 192 -16.35 -13.05 0.95
C VAL A 192 -16.80 -12.26 -0.28
N PRO A 193 -18.11 -12.19 -0.57
CA PRO A 193 -18.60 -11.43 -1.72
C PRO A 193 -18.11 -9.97 -1.73
N ALA A 194 -17.63 -9.50 -2.88
CA ALA A 194 -17.13 -8.15 -3.07
C ALA A 194 -18.25 -7.08 -3.19
N ALA A 195 -19.52 -7.48 -3.03
CA ALA A 195 -20.67 -6.60 -3.20
C ALA A 195 -20.58 -5.26 -2.44
N PRO A 196 -20.10 -5.19 -1.18
CA PRO A 196 -20.00 -3.91 -0.45
C PRO A 196 -18.99 -2.91 -1.05
N VAL A 197 -18.02 -3.38 -1.83
CA VAL A 197 -17.06 -2.49 -2.52
C VAL A 197 -17.46 -2.21 -3.96
N LEU A 198 -18.11 -3.17 -4.64
CA LEU A 198 -18.55 -3.03 -6.03
C LEU A 198 -19.82 -2.18 -6.22
N GLY A 199 -20.63 -2.01 -5.18
CA GLY A 199 -21.86 -1.21 -5.26
C GLY A 199 -22.80 -1.72 -6.35
N SER A 200 -23.23 -0.85 -7.26
CA SER A 200 -24.14 -1.19 -8.36
C SER A 200 -23.57 -2.25 -9.32
N ALA A 201 -22.24 -2.37 -9.43
CA ALA A 201 -21.59 -3.36 -10.30
C ALA A 201 -21.65 -4.79 -9.73
N ALA A 202 -22.06 -4.97 -8.47
CA ALA A 202 -22.08 -6.29 -7.83
C ALA A 202 -22.99 -7.30 -8.54
N SER A 203 -24.12 -6.86 -9.10
CA SER A 203 -25.08 -7.72 -9.81
C SER A 203 -24.51 -8.33 -11.08
N GLN A 204 -23.59 -7.62 -11.75
CA GLN A 204 -22.88 -8.08 -12.95
C GLN A 204 -21.65 -8.93 -12.60
N ASN A 205 -21.15 -8.83 -11.36
CA ASN A 205 -19.92 -9.45 -10.88
C ASN A 205 -20.18 -10.38 -9.70
N ARG A 206 -21.20 -11.25 -9.81
CA ARG A 206 -21.71 -12.07 -8.68
C ARG A 206 -20.71 -13.05 -8.08
N PHE A 207 -19.66 -13.40 -8.83
CA PHE A 207 -18.59 -14.30 -8.38
C PHE A 207 -17.35 -13.55 -7.89
N ALA A 208 -17.36 -12.21 -7.92
CA ALA A 208 -16.26 -11.43 -7.40
C ALA A 208 -16.22 -11.55 -5.87
N VAL A 209 -15.05 -11.93 -5.37
CA VAL A 209 -14.78 -12.10 -3.94
C VAL A 209 -13.56 -11.28 -3.54
N VAL A 210 -13.50 -10.90 -2.27
CA VAL A 210 -12.38 -10.21 -1.64
C VAL A 210 -12.04 -10.89 -0.32
N HIS A 211 -10.83 -10.64 0.19
CA HIS A 211 -10.41 -11.12 1.48
C HIS A 211 -11.26 -10.51 2.61
N ARG A 212 -11.78 -11.34 3.52
CA ARG A 212 -12.66 -10.93 4.62
C ARG A 212 -12.05 -9.86 5.54
N GLY A 213 -10.81 -10.05 5.96
CA GLY A 213 -10.07 -9.07 6.77
C GLY A 213 -9.92 -7.71 6.11
N PHE A 214 -9.41 -7.65 4.87
CA PHE A 214 -9.28 -6.40 4.11
C PHE A 214 -10.61 -5.70 3.91
N LEU A 215 -11.67 -6.45 3.60
CA LEU A 215 -13.01 -5.87 3.49
C LEU A 215 -13.44 -5.25 4.82
N SER A 216 -13.24 -5.96 5.94
CA SER A 216 -13.59 -5.44 7.26
C SER A 216 -12.83 -4.16 7.58
N VAL A 217 -11.51 -4.10 7.37
CA VAL A 217 -10.73 -2.86 7.58
C VAL A 217 -11.23 -1.72 6.69
N TYR A 218 -11.57 -2.02 5.44
CA TYR A 218 -11.94 -1.01 4.46
C TYR A 218 -13.34 -0.42 4.68
N THR A 219 -14.29 -1.23 5.17
CA THR A 219 -15.71 -0.83 5.26
C THR A 219 -16.27 -0.69 6.68
N SER A 220 -15.55 -1.12 7.72
CA SER A 220 -16.04 -0.99 9.10
C SER A 220 -15.97 0.46 9.58
N SER A 221 -16.91 0.82 10.45
CA SER A 221 -16.98 2.12 11.11
C SER A 221 -17.55 1.97 12.51
N ASN A 222 -17.27 2.93 13.37
CA ASN A 222 -17.90 3.07 14.68
C ASN A 222 -18.40 4.51 14.86
N LYS A 223 -19.72 4.67 14.94
CA LYS A 223 -20.37 5.99 15.09
C LYS A 223 -19.98 6.73 16.38
N SER A 224 -19.52 6.01 17.39
CA SER A 224 -19.06 6.59 18.67
C SER A 224 -17.59 7.00 18.65
N SER A 225 -16.81 6.55 17.67
CA SER A 225 -15.41 6.94 17.50
C SER A 225 -15.27 8.38 17.03
N GLU A 226 -14.20 9.06 17.37
CA GLU A 226 -13.88 10.36 16.76
C GLU A 226 -13.24 10.20 15.37
N PHE A 227 -12.48 9.12 15.16
CA PHE A 227 -11.64 8.90 13.99
C PHE A 227 -12.29 8.04 12.91
N THR A 228 -13.16 7.10 13.32
CA THR A 228 -13.77 6.10 12.43
C THR A 228 -15.31 6.17 12.43
N LYS A 229 -15.89 7.37 12.59
CA LYS A 229 -17.35 7.62 12.41
C LYS A 229 -17.85 7.10 11.07
N THR A 230 -17.01 7.27 10.05
CA THR A 230 -17.18 6.73 8.71
C THR A 230 -16.03 5.77 8.41
N SER A 231 -16.28 4.85 7.49
CA SER A 231 -15.30 3.85 7.09
C SER A 231 -14.11 4.46 6.34
N ALA A 232 -13.00 3.75 6.27
CA ALA A 232 -11.82 4.19 5.52
C ALA A 232 -12.16 4.46 4.04
N LYS A 233 -13.03 3.62 3.42
CA LYS A 233 -13.61 3.83 2.09
C LYS A 233 -14.27 5.21 1.95
N GLU A 234 -15.12 5.58 2.90
CA GLU A 234 -15.87 6.85 2.88
C GLU A 234 -14.96 8.04 3.17
N GLN A 235 -13.96 7.88 4.04
CA GLN A 235 -12.97 8.92 4.31
C GLN A 235 -12.16 9.27 3.06
N VAL A 236 -11.71 8.27 2.30
CA VAL A 236 -10.99 8.48 1.03
C VAL A 236 -11.90 9.08 -0.03
N SER A 237 -13.13 8.59 -0.14
CA SER A 237 -14.10 9.08 -1.14
C SER A 237 -14.55 10.52 -0.90
N SER A 238 -14.38 11.03 0.32
CA SER A 238 -14.69 12.41 0.73
C SER A 238 -13.45 13.29 0.88
N ALA A 239 -12.28 12.85 0.41
CA ALA A 239 -11.08 13.67 0.42
C ALA A 239 -11.19 14.77 -0.65
N PRO A 240 -10.69 16.00 -0.38
CA PRO A 240 -10.60 17.05 -1.40
C PRO A 240 -9.76 16.57 -2.58
N GLN A 241 -10.24 16.82 -3.80
CA GLN A 241 -9.52 16.55 -5.05
C GLN A 241 -8.76 17.78 -5.52
#